data_AF-A0A8H6G203-F1
#
_entry.id   AF-A0A8H6G203-F1
#
_cell.length_a   1.000
_cell.length_b   1.000
_cell.length_c   1.000
_cell.angle_alpha   90.00
_cell.angle_beta   90.00
_cell.angle_gamma   90.00
#
_symmetry.space_group_name_H-M   'P 1'
#
loop_
_entity.id
_entity.type
_entity.pdbx_description
1 polymer ?
#
loop_
_entity_poly.entity_id
_entity_poly.type
_entity_poly.pdbx_seq_one_letter_code
_entity_poly.pdbx_strand_id
1 'polypeptide(L)'
;MMQEIDRTRYNAVRGYDAQRATLNDVAKVQRAKDLERQMPRLSKWGVGDVYAPHDLSAVEAGKWRKRKSSERDVFDILGINPLEEYKNFSMMSEFMTPMGRIKHRRETGLRAVNQRKIAKAIRRAVGMGLLPSVHEHPEVLEVKARDRAMRLEYGAGSRR
;
A
#
# COMPACT_ATOMS: atom_id res chain seq x y z
N MET A 1 -26.71 52.17 12.17
CA MET A 1 -27.72 51.32 11.52
C MET A 1 -27.49 51.07 10.02
N MET A 2 -27.60 52.04 9.10
CA MET A 2 -27.46 51.75 7.65
C MET A 2 -26.05 51.24 7.24
N GLN A 3 -24.98 51.75 7.87
CA GLN A 3 -23.59 51.35 7.55
C GLN A 3 -23.14 50.02 8.18
N GLU A 4 -23.83 49.52 9.20
CA GLU A 4 -23.51 48.25 9.86
C GLU A 4 -24.10 47.06 9.11
N ILE A 5 -25.25 47.24 8.47
CA ILE A 5 -25.91 46.21 7.65
C ILE A 5 -25.07 45.89 6.42
N ASP A 6 -24.48 46.90 5.76
CA ASP A 6 -23.61 46.70 4.59
C ASP A 6 -22.29 46.01 4.95
N ARG A 7 -21.69 46.33 6.11
CA ARG A 7 -20.48 45.65 6.61
C ARG A 7 -20.73 44.19 6.94
N THR A 8 -21.88 43.89 7.55
CA THR A 8 -22.27 42.52 7.93
C THR A 8 -22.53 41.67 6.68
N ARG A 9 -23.21 42.24 5.67
CA ARG A 9 -23.41 41.60 4.37
C ARG A 9 -22.10 41.38 3.62
N TYR A 10 -21.22 42.38 3.58
CA TYR A 10 -19.91 42.28 2.93
C TYR A 10 -19.03 41.18 3.55
N ASN A 11 -18.97 41.10 4.89
CA ASN A 11 -18.22 40.06 5.60
C ASN A 11 -18.83 38.66 5.39
N ALA A 12 -20.16 38.54 5.34
CA ALA A 12 -20.83 37.27 5.04
C ALA A 12 -20.57 36.78 3.60
N VAL A 13 -20.60 37.68 2.61
CA VAL A 13 -20.26 37.38 1.21
C VAL A 13 -18.80 36.97 1.08
N ARG A 14 -17.87 37.71 1.72
CA ARG A 14 -16.44 37.35 1.75
C ARG A 14 -16.19 35.98 2.39
N GLY A 15 -16.91 35.65 3.47
CA GLY A 15 -16.85 34.33 4.11
C GLY A 15 -17.35 33.20 3.20
N TYR A 16 -18.42 33.44 2.47
CA TYR A 16 -18.97 32.49 1.50
C TYR A 16 -18.04 32.28 0.29
N ASP A 17 -17.41 33.34 -0.22
CA ASP A 17 -16.44 33.24 -1.31
C ASP A 17 -15.15 32.51 -0.87
N ALA A 18 -14.69 32.74 0.36
CA ALA A 18 -13.58 31.98 0.94
C ALA A 18 -13.93 30.50 1.11
N GLN A 19 -15.14 30.17 1.58
CA GLN A 19 -15.63 28.80 1.65
C GLN A 19 -15.75 28.14 0.27
N ARG A 20 -16.20 28.87 -0.75
CA ARG A 20 -16.24 28.37 -2.13
C ARG A 20 -14.85 28.11 -2.69
N ALA A 21 -13.90 29.00 -2.43
CA ALA A 21 -12.51 28.83 -2.86
C ALA A 21 -11.90 27.56 -2.26
N THR A 22 -12.06 27.35 -0.95
CA THR A 22 -11.55 26.13 -0.28
C THR A 22 -12.21 24.86 -0.82
N LEU A 23 -13.53 24.87 -1.04
CA LEU A 23 -14.25 23.75 -1.66
C LEU A 23 -13.76 23.45 -3.08
N ASN A 24 -13.50 24.50 -3.87
CA ASN A 24 -12.95 24.36 -5.21
C ASN A 24 -11.54 23.77 -5.20
N ASP A 25 -10.70 24.16 -4.24
CA ASP A 25 -9.35 23.63 -4.12
C ASP A 25 -9.34 22.18 -3.67
N VAL A 26 -10.21 21.79 -2.74
CA VAL A 26 -10.45 20.37 -2.40
C VAL A 26 -10.90 19.60 -3.64
N ALA A 27 -11.85 20.14 -4.42
CA ALA A 27 -12.33 19.50 -5.64
C ALA A 27 -11.23 19.37 -6.70
N LYS A 28 -10.34 20.36 -6.86
CA LYS A 28 -9.16 20.25 -7.75
C LYS A 28 -8.21 19.15 -7.29
N VAL A 29 -7.92 19.06 -5.99
CA VAL A 29 -7.06 18.01 -5.44
C VAL A 29 -7.66 16.62 -5.64
N GLN A 30 -8.96 16.46 -5.45
CA GLN A 30 -9.62 15.17 -5.71
C GLN A 30 -9.58 14.81 -7.20
N ARG A 31 -9.89 15.76 -8.09
CA ARG A 31 -9.78 15.55 -9.54
C ARG A 31 -8.35 15.17 -9.95
N ALA A 32 -7.34 15.82 -9.39
CA ALA A 32 -5.94 15.48 -9.63
C ALA A 32 -5.63 14.04 -9.17
N LYS A 33 -6.06 13.64 -7.97
CA LYS A 33 -5.91 12.27 -7.46
C LYS A 33 -6.63 11.23 -8.32
N ASP A 34 -7.81 11.56 -8.83
CA ASP A 34 -8.57 10.65 -9.70
C ASP A 34 -7.92 10.49 -11.08
N LEU A 35 -7.31 11.56 -11.62
CA LEU A 35 -6.48 11.48 -12.82
C LEU A 35 -5.21 10.65 -12.58
N GLU A 36 -4.53 10.83 -11.44
CA GLU A 36 -3.36 10.01 -11.07
C GLU A 36 -3.70 8.51 -11.01
N ARG A 37 -4.87 8.16 -10.46
CA ARG A 37 -5.35 6.76 -10.41
C ARG A 37 -5.58 6.15 -11.78
N GLN A 38 -5.98 6.95 -12.77
CA GLN A 38 -6.17 6.50 -14.16
C GLN A 38 -4.85 6.25 -14.88
N MET A 39 -3.73 6.77 -14.35
CA MET A 39 -2.39 6.63 -14.91
C MET A 39 -1.52 5.69 -14.05
N PRO A 40 -1.71 4.36 -14.10
CA PRO A 40 -0.90 3.40 -13.34
C PRO A 40 0.60 3.46 -13.69
N ARG A 41 0.94 4.12 -14.81
CA ARG A 41 2.29 4.44 -15.27
C ARG A 41 2.95 5.61 -14.56
N LEU A 42 2.19 6.64 -14.20
CA LEU A 42 2.77 7.91 -13.77
C LEU A 42 3.50 7.82 -12.42
N SER A 43 3.03 6.96 -11.50
CA SER A 43 3.65 6.79 -10.18
C SER A 43 4.95 5.97 -10.18
N LYS A 44 5.35 5.41 -11.33
CA LYS A 44 6.48 4.48 -11.45
C LYS A 44 7.59 4.91 -12.40
N TRP A 45 7.51 6.10 -13.00
CA TRP A 45 8.63 6.61 -13.81
C TRP A 45 9.87 6.77 -12.95
N GLY A 46 10.96 6.14 -13.37
CA GLY A 46 12.28 6.39 -12.83
C GLY A 46 12.85 7.67 -13.40
N VAL A 47 13.71 8.34 -12.64
CA VAL A 47 14.56 9.39 -13.19
C VAL A 47 15.48 8.77 -14.24
N GLY A 48 15.42 9.26 -15.48
CA GLY A 48 16.22 8.77 -16.61
C GLY A 48 15.49 7.84 -17.60
N ASP A 49 14.23 7.49 -17.34
CA ASP A 49 13.42 6.73 -18.30
C ASP A 49 13.06 7.60 -19.52
N VAL A 50 13.36 7.12 -20.72
CA VAL A 50 12.99 7.76 -21.99
C VAL A 50 11.58 7.32 -22.39
N TYR A 51 10.78 8.24 -22.91
CA TYR A 51 9.42 7.98 -23.38
C TYR A 51 9.24 8.40 -24.85
N ALA A 52 8.41 7.65 -25.57
CA ALA A 52 7.85 8.04 -26.85
C ALA A 52 6.40 8.53 -26.67
N PRO A 53 5.82 9.33 -27.59
CA PRO A 53 4.41 9.73 -27.48
C PRO A 53 3.42 8.54 -27.35
N HIS A 54 3.76 7.39 -27.93
CA HIS A 54 2.95 6.17 -27.81
C HIS A 54 2.92 5.56 -26.40
N ASP A 55 3.95 5.79 -25.58
CA ASP A 55 4.07 5.30 -24.21
C ASP A 55 3.02 5.88 -23.26
N LEU A 56 2.42 7.00 -23.64
CA LEU A 56 1.38 7.72 -22.90
C LEU A 56 -0.04 7.30 -23.29
N SER A 57 -0.18 6.32 -24.20
CA SER A 57 -1.48 5.82 -24.63
C SER A 57 -2.19 5.01 -23.53
N ALA A 58 -3.52 5.02 -23.55
CA ALA A 58 -4.34 4.23 -22.63
C ALA A 58 -4.05 2.71 -22.73
N VAL A 59 -3.63 2.24 -23.91
CA VAL A 59 -3.28 0.84 -24.15
C VAL A 59 -2.02 0.45 -23.38
N GLU A 60 -0.95 1.27 -23.45
CA GLU A 60 0.29 1.04 -22.69
C GLU A 60 0.04 1.16 -21.19
N ALA A 61 -0.73 2.16 -20.76
CA ALA A 61 -1.14 2.30 -19.36
C ALA A 61 -1.87 1.04 -18.85
N GLY A 62 -2.71 0.42 -19.69
CA GLY A 62 -3.40 -0.82 -19.37
C GLY A 62 -2.47 -2.01 -19.11
N LYS A 63 -1.33 -2.11 -19.81
CA LYS A 63 -0.36 -3.20 -19.61
C LYS A 63 0.23 -3.18 -18.21
N TRP A 64 0.38 -2.00 -17.64
CA TRP A 64 1.06 -1.79 -16.35
C TRP A 64 0.16 -2.01 -15.14
N ARG A 65 -1.15 -2.01 -15.37
CA ARG A 65 -2.13 -2.44 -14.37
C ARG A 65 -1.98 -3.92 -14.02
N LYS A 66 -1.37 -4.73 -14.90
CA LYS A 66 -1.13 -6.15 -14.65
C LYS A 66 0.00 -6.30 -13.62
N ARG A 67 -0.31 -6.96 -12.51
CA ARG A 67 0.71 -7.37 -11.54
C ARG A 67 1.56 -8.50 -12.16
N LYS A 68 2.84 -8.23 -12.45
CA LYS A 68 3.81 -9.28 -12.80
C LYS A 68 4.24 -9.96 -11.49
N SER A 69 4.28 -11.29 -11.47
CA SER A 69 4.97 -12.01 -10.40
C SER A 69 6.47 -11.73 -10.51
N SER A 70 7.17 -11.66 -9.38
CA SER A 70 8.64 -11.62 -9.41
C SER A 70 9.14 -12.88 -10.14
N GLU A 71 10.12 -12.68 -11.01
CA GLU A 71 10.68 -13.76 -11.80
C GLU A 71 11.62 -14.64 -10.97
N ARG A 72 12.28 -14.01 -10.00
CA ARG A 72 13.17 -14.65 -9.04
C ARG A 72 12.49 -14.75 -7.67
N ASP A 73 12.74 -15.89 -7.01
CA ASP A 73 12.27 -16.18 -5.67
C ASP A 73 13.09 -15.38 -4.64
N VAL A 74 12.41 -14.82 -3.63
CA VAL A 74 13.04 -14.05 -2.56
C VAL A 74 14.03 -14.90 -1.76
N PHE A 75 13.71 -16.17 -1.51
CA PHE A 75 14.59 -17.07 -0.75
C PHE A 75 15.85 -17.44 -1.52
N ASP A 76 15.74 -17.57 -2.84
CA ASP A 76 16.90 -17.86 -3.70
C ASP A 76 17.82 -16.63 -3.77
N ILE A 77 17.27 -15.41 -3.78
CA ILE A 77 18.05 -14.15 -3.75
C ILE A 77 18.77 -13.99 -2.41
N LEU A 78 18.08 -14.27 -1.30
CA LEU A 78 18.64 -14.13 0.04
C LEU A 78 19.57 -15.28 0.43
N GLY A 79 19.54 -16.42 -0.29
CA GLY A 79 20.32 -17.60 0.03
C GLY A 79 19.88 -18.31 1.32
N ILE A 80 18.63 -18.13 1.74
CA ILE A 80 18.09 -18.64 3.01
C ILE A 80 17.23 -19.88 2.75
N ASN A 81 17.38 -20.91 3.59
CA ASN A 81 16.52 -22.09 3.54
C ASN A 81 15.23 -21.87 4.35
N PRO A 82 14.03 -21.81 3.72
CA PRO A 82 12.79 -21.53 4.45
C PRO A 82 12.46 -22.56 5.54
N LEU A 83 12.97 -23.79 5.42
CA LEU A 83 12.66 -24.89 6.32
C LEU A 83 13.31 -24.73 7.70
N GLU A 84 14.42 -24.01 7.79
CA GLU A 84 15.18 -23.80 9.02
C GLU A 84 14.63 -22.61 9.81
N GLU A 85 14.10 -21.60 9.12
CA GLU A 85 13.60 -20.35 9.70
C GLU A 85 12.21 -20.45 10.34
N TYR A 86 11.77 -21.64 10.77
CA TYR A 86 10.44 -21.84 11.37
C TYR A 86 10.24 -21.07 12.69
N LYS A 87 11.34 -20.67 13.34
CA LYS A 87 11.33 -19.90 14.60
C LYS A 87 11.05 -18.41 14.36
N ASN A 88 11.26 -17.92 13.14
CA ASN A 88 11.06 -16.52 12.79
C ASN A 88 9.58 -16.28 12.45
N PHE A 89 8.77 -15.97 13.47
CA PHE A 89 7.34 -15.72 13.30
C PHE A 89 7.04 -14.54 12.36
N SER A 90 7.90 -13.53 12.32
CA SER A 90 7.75 -12.38 11.42
C SER A 90 7.85 -12.82 9.96
N MET A 91 8.87 -13.62 9.62
CA MET A 91 9.04 -14.18 8.28
C MET A 91 7.88 -15.12 7.90
N MET A 92 7.47 -16.01 8.81
CA MET A 92 6.38 -16.96 8.55
C MET A 92 5.03 -16.23 8.33
N SER A 93 4.76 -15.19 9.11
CA SER A 93 3.51 -14.42 9.04
C SER A 93 3.30 -13.75 7.68
N GLU A 94 4.38 -13.34 7.00
CA GLU A 94 4.29 -12.75 5.66
C GLU A 94 3.72 -13.74 4.63
N PHE A 95 3.95 -15.04 4.80
CA PHE A 95 3.44 -16.09 3.90
C PHE A 95 2.08 -16.65 4.33
N MET A 96 1.45 -16.05 5.33
CA MET A 96 0.11 -16.41 5.81
C MET A 96 -0.89 -15.29 5.52
N THR A 97 -2.16 -15.68 5.40
CA THR A 97 -3.26 -14.74 5.33
C THR A 97 -3.59 -14.21 6.72
N PRO A 98 -4.35 -13.10 6.84
CA PRO A 98 -4.78 -12.59 8.14
C PRO A 98 -5.56 -13.60 8.99
N MET A 99 -6.14 -14.63 8.35
CA MET A 99 -6.87 -15.74 8.98
C MET A 99 -5.97 -16.93 9.35
N GLY A 100 -4.65 -16.80 9.22
CA GLY A 100 -3.70 -17.86 9.53
C GLY A 100 -3.62 -18.99 8.49
N ARG A 101 -4.17 -18.81 7.28
CA ARG A 101 -4.04 -19.80 6.19
C ARG A 101 -2.76 -19.54 5.39
N ILE A 102 -2.09 -20.58 4.92
CA ILE A 102 -0.90 -20.43 4.06
C ILE A 102 -1.33 -19.82 2.70
N LYS A 103 -0.71 -18.72 2.29
CA LYS A 103 -0.97 -18.05 1.00
C LYS A 103 -0.68 -18.98 -0.17
N HIS A 104 -1.49 -18.87 -1.24
CA HIS A 104 -1.25 -19.65 -2.46
C HIS A 104 0.01 -19.17 -3.18
N ARG A 105 0.66 -20.06 -3.96
CA ARG A 105 1.89 -19.75 -4.72
C ARG A 105 1.74 -18.50 -5.62
N ARG A 106 0.54 -18.26 -6.15
CA ARG A 106 0.24 -17.10 -7.01
C ARG A 106 0.32 -15.77 -6.26
N GLU A 107 0.10 -15.78 -4.95
CA GLU A 107 0.22 -14.60 -4.09
C GLU A 107 1.64 -14.45 -3.55
N THR A 108 2.30 -15.55 -3.19
CA THR A 108 3.67 -15.52 -2.63
C THR A 108 4.75 -15.30 -3.69
N GLY A 109 4.52 -15.68 -4.95
CA GLY A 109 5.50 -15.54 -6.03
C GLY A 109 6.70 -16.48 -5.93
N LEU A 110 6.71 -17.42 -4.98
CA LEU A 110 7.84 -18.32 -4.74
C LEU A 110 7.94 -19.43 -5.79
N ARG A 111 9.10 -20.06 -5.90
CA ARG A 111 9.29 -21.30 -6.66
C ARG A 111 8.56 -22.45 -5.96
N ALA A 112 8.05 -23.43 -6.71
CA ALA A 112 7.25 -24.51 -6.14
C ALA A 112 7.99 -25.31 -5.05
N VAL A 113 9.32 -25.45 -5.19
CA VAL A 113 10.18 -26.11 -4.18
C VAL A 113 10.19 -25.33 -2.88
N ASN A 114 10.46 -24.01 -2.94
CA ASN A 114 10.51 -23.16 -1.75
C ASN A 114 9.13 -22.96 -1.14
N GLN A 115 8.06 -22.89 -1.95
CA GLN A 115 6.67 -22.88 -1.46
C GLN A 115 6.34 -24.12 -0.61
N ARG A 116 6.86 -25.31 -0.97
CA ARG A 116 6.68 -26.52 -0.14
C ARG A 116 7.49 -26.45 1.16
N LYS A 117 8.71 -25.90 1.10
CA LYS A 117 9.58 -25.72 2.27
C LYS A 117 8.96 -24.74 3.27
N ILE A 118 8.51 -23.56 2.83
CA ILE A 118 7.86 -22.56 3.70
C ILE A 118 6.57 -23.13 4.29
N ALA A 119 5.76 -23.85 3.50
CA ALA A 119 4.54 -24.46 4.01
C ALA A 119 4.84 -25.52 5.09
N LYS A 120 5.94 -26.27 4.96
CA LYS A 120 6.40 -27.22 5.98
C LYS A 120 6.91 -26.50 7.24
N ALA A 121 7.64 -25.40 7.08
CA ALA A 121 8.11 -24.56 8.17
C ALA A 121 6.95 -23.95 8.98
N ILE A 122 5.97 -23.36 8.29
CA ILE A 122 4.76 -22.80 8.93
C ILE A 122 4.00 -23.88 9.70
N ARG A 123 3.75 -25.04 9.09
CA ARG A 123 3.08 -26.15 9.79
C ARG A 123 3.85 -26.63 11.01
N ARG A 124 5.19 -26.63 10.96
CA ARG A 124 6.05 -26.93 12.12
C ARG A 124 5.89 -25.87 13.21
N ALA A 125 5.94 -24.58 12.86
CA ALA A 125 5.80 -23.48 13.81
C ALA A 125 4.44 -23.51 14.52
N VAL A 126 3.35 -23.73 13.77
CA VAL A 126 1.99 -23.90 14.32
C VAL A 126 1.91 -25.14 15.22
N GLY A 127 2.45 -26.28 14.80
CA GLY A 127 2.46 -27.51 15.60
C GLY A 127 3.29 -27.41 16.89
N MET A 128 4.29 -26.52 16.91
CA MET A 128 5.09 -26.21 18.12
C MET A 128 4.46 -25.12 18.99
N GLY A 129 3.35 -24.52 18.59
CA GLY A 129 2.70 -23.42 19.33
C GLY A 129 3.38 -22.06 19.21
N LEU A 130 4.30 -21.88 18.25
CA LEU A 130 4.99 -20.60 18.02
C LEU A 130 4.16 -19.62 17.19
N LEU A 131 3.15 -20.10 16.46
CA LEU A 131 2.38 -19.28 15.53
C LEU A 131 0.89 -19.63 15.60
N PRO A 132 -0.01 -18.64 15.66
CA PRO A 132 -1.45 -18.90 15.67
C PRO A 132 -1.94 -19.45 14.32
N SER A 133 -2.92 -20.36 14.39
CA SER A 133 -3.53 -21.00 13.23
C SER A 133 -4.68 -20.20 12.62
N VAL A 134 -5.31 -19.31 13.41
CA VAL A 134 -6.59 -18.64 13.04
C VAL A 134 -6.46 -17.13 12.80
N HIS A 135 -5.37 -16.52 13.24
CA HIS A 135 -5.10 -15.09 13.08
C HIS A 135 -3.60 -14.85 12.86
N GLU A 136 -3.20 -13.62 12.56
CA GLU A 136 -1.77 -13.25 12.51
C GLU A 136 -1.15 -13.27 13.91
N HIS A 137 0.18 -13.35 14.00
CA HIS A 137 0.89 -13.27 15.28
C HIS A 137 0.61 -11.91 15.97
N PRO A 138 0.32 -11.88 17.28
CA PRO A 138 -0.07 -10.67 17.99
C PRO A 138 0.97 -9.54 17.89
N GLU A 139 2.26 -9.86 18.03
CA GLU A 139 3.32 -8.84 17.90
C GLU A 139 3.37 -8.22 16.50
N VAL A 140 3.03 -8.99 15.46
CA VAL A 140 2.97 -8.48 14.08
C VAL A 140 1.78 -7.53 13.93
N LEU A 141 0.64 -7.83 14.57
CA LEU A 141 -0.53 -6.95 14.61
C LEU A 141 -0.22 -5.65 15.35
N GLU A 142 0.48 -5.71 16.47
CA GLU A 142 0.91 -4.54 17.24
C GLU A 142 1.85 -3.64 16.42
N VAL A 143 2.84 -4.23 15.75
CA VAL A 143 3.75 -3.48 14.86
C VAL A 143 2.98 -2.83 13.72
N LYS A 144 2.03 -3.55 13.09
CA LYS A 144 1.16 -2.99 12.05
C LYS A 144 0.26 -1.88 12.58
N ALA A 145 -0.30 -2.02 13.78
CA ALA A 145 -1.12 -1.00 14.42
C ALA A 145 -0.31 0.26 14.74
N ARG A 146 0.90 0.09 15.28
CA ARG A 146 1.84 1.19 15.55
C ARG A 146 2.25 1.91 14.28
N ASP A 147 2.61 1.18 13.23
CA ASP A 147 2.96 1.74 11.92
C ASP A 147 1.78 2.48 11.29
N ARG A 148 0.56 1.95 11.44
CA ARG A 148 -0.67 2.65 11.01
C ARG A 148 -0.92 3.93 11.80
N ALA A 149 -0.78 3.90 13.12
CA ALA A 149 -0.90 5.09 13.97
C ALA A 149 0.14 6.15 13.60
N MET A 150 1.39 5.74 13.42
CA MET A 150 2.47 6.62 12.96
C MET A 150 2.16 7.24 11.58
N ARG A 151 1.65 6.46 10.62
CA ARG A 151 1.23 7.04 9.32
C ARG A 151 0.09 8.04 9.45
N LEU A 152 -0.82 7.88 10.40
CA LEU A 152 -1.92 8.84 10.62
C LEU A 152 -1.43 10.11 11.30
N GLU A 153 -0.54 9.99 12.28
CA GLU A 153 0.02 11.11 13.03
C GLU A 153 1.02 11.93 12.19
N TYR A 154 1.87 11.28 11.39
CA TYR A 154 2.96 11.93 10.66
C TYR A 154 2.74 12.02 9.14
N GLY A 155 1.74 11.31 8.57
CA GLY A 155 1.54 11.19 7.12
C GLY A 155 0.79 12.33 6.43
N ALA A 156 0.35 13.35 7.17
CA ALA A 156 -0.29 14.54 6.58
C ALA A 156 0.70 15.59 6.04
N GLY A 157 2.01 15.48 6.32
CA GLY A 157 2.94 16.58 6.05
C GLY A 157 4.40 16.24 5.75
N SER A 158 4.76 15.00 5.39
CA SER A 158 6.16 14.66 5.10
C SER A 158 6.32 13.79 3.87
N ARG A 159 6.24 14.41 2.70
CA ARG A 159 7.03 14.01 1.53
C ARG A 159 8.10 15.07 1.35
N ARG A 160 9.31 14.80 1.83
CA ARG A 160 10.51 15.40 1.25
C ARG A 160 10.82 14.65 -0.04
#